data_AF-A0A2V5PM84-F1
#
_entry.id   AF-A0A2V5PM84-F1
#
_cell.length_a   1.000
_cell.length_b   1.000
_cell.length_c   1.000
_cell.angle_alpha   90.00
_cell.angle_beta   90.00
_cell.angle_gamma   90.00
#
_symmetry.space_group_name_H-M   'P 1'
#
loop_
_entity.id
_entity.type
_entity.pdbx_description
1 polymer ?
#
loop_
_entity_poly.entity_id
_entity_poly.type
_entity_poly.pdbx_seq_one_letter_code
_entity_poly.pdbx_strand_id
1 'polypeptide(L)' 'MYFCIIAAWVGEKDVALQMLAADGSKPGWAFLTTYGDLKLHPFWEPLRGDPRFEKIVGSLAPK' A
#
# COMPACT_ATOMS: atom_id res chain seq x y z
N MET A 1 -9.95 2.10 -2.48
CA MET A 1 -9.44 0.76 -2.14
C MET A 1 -9.03 -0.02 -3.39
N TYR A 2 -9.97 -0.61 -4.15
CA TYR A 2 -9.64 -1.43 -5.33
C TYR A 2 -8.91 -0.67 -6.43
N PHE A 3 -9.20 0.61 -6.59
CA PHE A 3 -8.48 1.45 -7.55
C PHE A 3 -6.96 1.52 -7.27
N CYS A 4 -6.54 1.53 -6.00
CA CYS A 4 -5.12 1.54 -5.65
C CYS A 4 -4.45 0.20 -6.04
N ILE A 5 -5.14 -0.92 -5.80
CA ILE A 5 -4.68 -2.25 -6.22
C ILE A 5 -4.59 -2.32 -7.75
N ILE A 6 -5.62 -1.87 -8.47
CA ILE A 6 -5.63 -1.86 -9.93
C ILE A 6 -4.51 -0.97 -10.48
N ALA A 7 -4.32 0.23 -9.92
CA ALA A 7 -3.23 1.13 -10.32
C ALA A 7 -1.85 0.48 -10.11
N ALA A 8 -1.64 -0.18 -8.96
CA ALA A 8 -0.41 -0.93 -8.71
C ALA A 8 -0.18 -2.03 -9.77
N TRP A 9 -1.23 -2.73 -10.19
CA TRP A 9 -1.16 -3.85 -11.14
C TRP A 9 -0.98 -3.40 -12.60
N VAL A 10 -1.52 -2.24 -12.96
CA VAL A 10 -1.37 -1.64 -14.30
C VAL A 10 -0.03 -0.90 -14.46
N GLY A 11 0.76 -0.79 -13.38
CA GLY A 11 2.08 -0.14 -13.38
C GLY A 11 2.05 1.34 -13.02
N GLU A 12 0.88 1.89 -12.66
CA GLU A 12 0.67 3.25 -12.17
C GLU A 12 1.07 3.36 -10.68
N LYS A 13 2.36 3.10 -10.41
CA LYS A 13 2.89 2.99 -9.04
C LYS A 13 2.78 4.31 -8.28
N ASP A 14 3.01 5.44 -8.94
CA ASP A 14 2.91 6.78 -8.33
C ASP A 14 1.49 7.06 -7.82
N VAL A 15 0.46 6.70 -8.60
CA VAL A 15 -0.94 6.87 -8.23
C VAL A 15 -1.31 5.97 -7.06
N ALA A 16 -0.88 4.70 -7.10
CA ALA A 16 -1.12 3.75 -6.02
C ALA A 16 -0.48 4.23 -4.70
N LEU A 17 0.76 4.72 -4.75
CA LEU A 17 1.48 5.22 -3.58
C LEU A 17 0.87 6.50 -2.99
N GLN A 18 0.42 7.43 -3.84
CA GLN A 18 -0.28 8.62 -3.38
C GLN A 18 -1.56 8.27 -2.63
N MET A 19 -2.35 7.33 -3.17
CA MET A 19 -3.53 6.83 -2.47
C MET A 19 -3.20 6.14 -1.16
N LEU A 20 -2.14 5.31 -1.14
CA LEU A 20 -1.73 4.61 0.07
C LEU A 20 -1.30 5.60 1.17
N ALA A 21 -0.63 6.68 0.81
CA ALA A 21 -0.23 7.74 1.74
C ALA A 21 -1.40 8.61 2.20
N ALA A 22 -2.35 8.94 1.31
CA ALA A 22 -3.47 9.83 1.60
C ALA A 22 -4.63 9.14 2.33
N ASP A 23 -4.91 7.88 1.97
CA ASP A 23 -6.08 7.15 2.43
C ASP A 23 -5.76 5.98 3.36
N GLY A 24 -4.49 5.57 3.47
CA GLY A 24 -4.10 4.36 4.21
C GLY A 24 -4.39 4.41 5.72
N SER A 25 -4.59 5.59 6.29
CA SER A 25 -4.98 5.81 7.69
C SER A 25 -6.50 5.88 7.91
N LYS A 26 -7.30 5.86 6.84
CA LYS A 26 -8.77 5.97 6.95
C LYS A 26 -9.37 4.65 7.46
N PRO A 27 -10.43 4.69 8.30
CA PRO A 27 -11.04 3.50 8.87
C PRO A 27 -11.50 2.47 7.83
N GLY A 28 -11.93 2.95 6.66
CA GLY A 28 -12.34 2.08 5.55
C GLY A 28 -11.19 1.34 4.87
N TRP A 29 -9.95 1.81 5.01
CA TRP A 29 -8.74 1.23 4.40
C TRP A 29 -7.98 0.31 5.36
N ALA A 30 -8.18 0.51 6.67
CA ALA A 30 -7.46 -0.16 7.73
C ALA A 30 -7.42 -1.69 7.64
N PHE A 31 -8.38 -2.33 6.97
CA PHE A 31 -8.40 -3.80 6.78
C PHE A 31 -7.36 -4.28 5.76
N LEU A 32 -7.02 -3.47 4.75
CA LEU A 32 -6.14 -3.80 3.62
C LEU A 32 -4.86 -2.95 3.58
N THR A 33 -4.69 -2.04 4.54
CA THR A 33 -3.46 -1.24 4.72
C THR A 33 -2.79 -1.53 6.06
N THR A 34 -3.12 -2.66 6.69
CA THR A 34 -2.33 -3.11 7.84
C THR A 34 -0.91 -3.44 7.41
N TYR A 35 0.05 -3.34 8.34
CA TYR A 35 1.41 -3.78 8.09
C TYR A 35 1.49 -5.22 7.56
N GLY A 36 0.67 -6.12 8.13
CA GLY A 36 0.59 -7.52 7.68
C GLY A 36 0.09 -7.63 6.25
N ASP A 37 -0.96 -6.90 5.88
CA ASP A 37 -1.51 -6.93 4.52
C ASP A 37 -0.52 -6.38 3.50
N LEU A 38 0.05 -5.20 3.75
CA LEU A 38 1.03 -4.60 2.84
C LEU A 38 2.28 -5.46 2.66
N LYS A 39 2.69 -6.19 3.70
CA LYS A 39 3.89 -7.04 3.68
C LYS A 39 3.66 -8.46 3.17
N LEU A 40 2.45 -9.01 3.30
CA LEU A 40 2.19 -10.42 2.98
C LEU A 40 1.26 -10.59 1.79
N HIS A 41 0.33 -9.67 1.53
CA HIS A 41 -0.66 -9.82 0.47
C HIS A 41 -0.02 -9.64 -0.93
N PRO A 42 -0.30 -10.53 -1.90
CA PRO A 42 0.24 -10.45 -3.26
C PRO A 42 -0.26 -9.23 -4.06
N PHE A 43 -1.32 -8.56 -3.58
CA PHE A 43 -1.84 -7.34 -4.23
C PHE A 43 -0.79 -6.23 -4.32
N TRP A 44 0.13 -6.20 -3.36
CA TRP A 44 1.16 -5.18 -3.25
C TRP A 44 2.50 -5.58 -3.85
N GLU A 45 2.60 -6.79 -4.39
CA GLU A 45 3.81 -7.30 -5.03
C GLU A 45 4.37 -6.38 -6.12
N PRO A 46 3.56 -5.72 -6.97
CA PRO A 46 4.07 -4.74 -7.94
C PRO A 46 4.72 -3.48 -7.34
N LEU A 47 4.37 -3.14 -6.09
CA LEU A 47 4.92 -1.99 -5.35
C LEU A 47 6.13 -2.37 -4.48
N ARG A 48 6.34 -3.67 -4.20
CA ARG A 48 7.50 -4.13 -3.43
C ARG A 48 8.79 -3.79 -4.16
N GLY A 49 9.78 -3.33 -3.40
CA GLY A 49 11.03 -2.81 -3.94
C GLY A 49 10.99 -1.33 -4.32
N ASP A 50 9.82 -0.67 -4.29
CA ASP A 50 9.77 0.79 -4.34
C ASP A 50 10.12 1.37 -2.95
N PRO A 51 11.14 2.24 -2.83
CA PRO A 51 11.52 2.82 -1.55
C PRO A 51 10.39 3.59 -0.85
N ARG A 52 9.45 4.15 -1.61
CA ARG A 52 8.30 4.90 -1.07
C ARG A 52 7.28 3.94 -0.45
N PHE A 53 7.06 2.78 -1.08
CA PHE A 53 6.20 1.73 -0.54
C PHE A 53 6.76 1.21 0.80
N GLU A 54 8.04 0.86 0.82
CA GLU A 54 8.71 0.34 2.02
C GLU A 54 8.68 1.34 3.18
N LYS A 55 8.74 2.65 2.90
CA LYS A 55 8.58 3.68 3.93
C LYS A 55 7.18 3.66 4.56
N ILE A 56 6.13 3.47 3.77
CA ILE A 56 4.76 3.38 4.26
C ILE A 56 4.61 2.11 5.10
N VAL A 57 5.08 0.96 4.62
CA VAL A 57 5.07 -0.30 5.36
C VAL A 57 5.85 -0.17 6.68
N GLY A 58 7.04 0.43 6.65
CA GLY A 58 7.86 0.65 7.84
C GLY A 58 7.20 1.57 8.86
N SER A 59 6.43 2.58 8.42
CA SER A 59 5.68 3.46 9.33
C SER A 59 4.54 2.74 10.07
N LEU A 60 4.05 1.64 9.50
CA LEU A 60 2.96 0.84 10.06
C LEU A 60 3.47 -0.37 10.87
N ALA A 61 4.77 -0.63 10.85
CA ALA A 61 5.37 -1.74 11.59
C ALA A 61 5.09 -1.59 13.10
N PRO A 62 4.71 -2.68 13.79
CA PRO A 62 4.58 -2.66 15.24
C PRO A 62 5.94 -2.33 15.88
N LYS A 63 5.92 -1.48 16.90
CA LYS A 63 7.10 -1.15 17.72
C LYS A 63 7.40 -2.24 18.72
#